data_AF-A0A3D5KSX5-F1
#
_entry.id   AF-A0A3D5KSX5-F1
#
_cell.length_a   1.000
_cell.length_b   1.000
_cell.length_c   1.000
_cell.angle_alpha   90.00
_cell.angle_beta   90.00
_cell.angle_gamma   90.00
#
_symmetry.space_group_name_H-M   'P 1'
#
loop_
_entity.id
_entity.type
_entity.pdbx_description
1 polymer ?
#
loop_
_entity_poly.entity_id
_entity_poly.type
_entity_poly.pdbx_seq_one_letter_code
_entity_poly.pdbx_strand_id
1 'polypeptide(L)'
;MINLKVIVFFVFIFIVSISDVFAQISNKNSRWEDLDRYINHFSDSLNMASDSTQLPKYLEMPWFDWLLRNEIKRTCCNELVPISLRRAILRRVFREDVLKWIIYSNNLSYDKIYRREEVMKSSLSTLHDDFPNLPLMEYSWRDLAKNRLKDIGSYKEISRTMNELKRNKK
;
A
#
# COMPACT_ATOMS: atom_id res chain seq x y z
N MET A 1 -19.94 -17.83 14.15
CA MET A 1 -18.89 -18.33 13.24
C MET A 1 -19.02 -17.63 11.90
N ILE A 2 -18.16 -16.65 11.59
CA ILE A 2 -18.17 -15.99 10.28
C ILE A 2 -17.55 -16.96 9.27
N ASN A 3 -18.29 -17.29 8.22
CA ASN A 3 -17.93 -18.31 7.24
C ASN A 3 -16.77 -17.81 6.37
N LEU A 4 -15.61 -18.47 6.45
CA LEU A 4 -14.37 -18.09 5.74
C LEU A 4 -14.59 -17.92 4.23
N LYS A 5 -15.56 -18.66 3.65
CA LYS A 5 -15.97 -18.55 2.25
C LYS A 5 -16.60 -17.19 1.90
N VAL A 6 -17.30 -16.56 2.84
CA VAL A 6 -17.96 -15.25 2.63
C VAL A 6 -16.94 -14.13 2.63
N ILE A 7 -15.90 -14.19 3.47
CA ILE A 7 -14.82 -13.20 3.49
C ILE A 7 -14.00 -13.27 2.20
N VAL A 8 -13.68 -14.48 1.72
CA VAL A 8 -13.00 -14.67 0.44
C VAL A 8 -13.86 -14.13 -0.71
N PHE A 9 -15.18 -14.37 -0.70
CA PHE A 9 -16.09 -13.88 -1.73
C PHE A 9 -16.21 -12.35 -1.76
N PHE A 10 -16.30 -11.68 -0.60
CA PHE A 10 -16.36 -10.22 -0.54
C PHE A 10 -15.05 -9.54 -0.98
N VAL A 11 -13.90 -10.11 -0.61
CA VAL A 11 -12.60 -9.63 -1.09
C VAL A 11 -12.46 -9.87 -2.59
N PHE A 12 -12.98 -11.00 -3.11
CA PHE A 12 -12.95 -11.34 -4.53
C PHE A 12 -13.83 -10.40 -5.38
N ILE A 13 -15.04 -10.07 -4.93
CA ILE A 13 -15.92 -9.10 -5.62
C ILE A 13 -15.25 -7.71 -5.68
N PHE A 14 -14.60 -7.28 -4.60
CA PHE A 14 -13.90 -6.00 -4.57
C PHE A 14 -12.67 -5.98 -5.49
N ILE A 15 -11.95 -7.11 -5.60
CA ILE A 15 -10.76 -7.27 -6.45
C ILE A 15 -11.10 -7.29 -7.94
N VAL A 16 -12.12 -8.07 -8.32
CA VAL A 16 -12.60 -8.13 -9.72
C VAL A 16 -13.12 -6.75 -10.14
N SER A 17 -13.85 -6.07 -9.25
CA SER A 17 -14.36 -4.72 -9.49
C SER A 17 -13.26 -3.69 -9.78
N ILE A 18 -12.16 -3.66 -9.02
CA ILE A 18 -11.14 -2.63 -9.22
C ILE A 18 -10.42 -2.80 -10.57
N SER A 19 -10.00 -4.02 -10.91
CA SER A 19 -9.31 -4.27 -12.19
C SER A 19 -10.21 -4.01 -13.40
N ASP A 20 -11.50 -4.38 -13.31
CA ASP A 20 -12.49 -4.15 -14.37
C ASP A 20 -12.86 -2.68 -14.50
N VAL A 21 -12.95 -1.94 -13.40
CA VAL A 21 -13.14 -0.48 -13.39
C VAL A 21 -11.96 0.21 -14.08
N PHE A 22 -10.71 -0.19 -13.78
CA PHE A 22 -9.54 0.35 -14.46
C PHE A 22 -9.53 0.04 -15.96
N ALA A 23 -9.96 -1.16 -16.37
CA ALA A 23 -10.03 -1.54 -17.78
C ALA A 23 -11.02 -0.68 -18.58
N GLN A 24 -12.12 -0.23 -17.98
CA GLN A 24 -13.19 0.55 -18.62
C GLN A 24 -12.87 2.04 -18.79
N ILE A 25 -11.89 2.58 -18.06
CA ILE A 25 -11.52 3.99 -18.15
C ILE A 25 -10.66 4.22 -19.39
N SER A 26 -11.20 4.88 -20.41
CA SER A 26 -10.52 5.13 -21.70
C SER A 26 -9.46 6.23 -21.68
N ASN A 27 -9.46 7.07 -20.63
CA ASN A 27 -8.53 8.20 -20.49
C ASN A 27 -7.41 7.88 -19.47
N LYS A 28 -6.14 8.07 -19.87
CA LYS A 28 -4.97 7.80 -19.03
C LYS A 28 -4.88 8.71 -17.80
N ASN A 29 -5.36 9.96 -17.90
CA ASN A 29 -5.29 10.92 -16.78
C ASN A 29 -6.31 10.58 -15.68
N SER A 30 -7.52 10.16 -16.05
CA SER A 30 -8.54 9.75 -15.07
C SER A 30 -8.14 8.47 -14.32
N ARG A 31 -7.37 7.57 -14.94
CA ARG A 31 -6.81 6.39 -14.25
C ARG A 31 -5.84 6.77 -13.13
N TRP A 32 -5.09 7.86 -13.27
CA TRP A 32 -4.26 8.36 -12.17
C TRP A 32 -5.06 8.90 -11.02
N GLU A 33 -6.09 9.67 -11.33
CA GLU A 33 -6.99 10.21 -10.32
C GLU A 33 -7.71 9.08 -9.56
N ASP A 34 -8.03 7.98 -10.22
CA ASP A 34 -8.59 6.79 -9.58
C ASP A 34 -7.55 6.07 -8.70
N LEU A 35 -6.34 5.80 -9.22
CA LEU A 35 -5.28 5.17 -8.43
C LEU A 35 -4.89 6.02 -7.21
N ASP A 36 -4.79 7.33 -7.40
CA ASP A 36 -4.51 8.28 -6.33
C ASP A 36 -5.61 8.29 -5.27
N ARG A 37 -6.89 8.28 -5.70
CA ARG A 37 -8.04 8.13 -4.80
C ARG A 37 -7.98 6.84 -3.99
N TYR A 38 -7.63 5.70 -4.60
CA TYR A 38 -7.47 4.45 -3.86
C TYR A 38 -6.32 4.52 -2.86
N ILE A 39 -5.17 5.08 -3.24
CA ILE A 39 -4.03 5.27 -2.32
C ILE A 39 -4.47 6.14 -1.14
N ASN A 40 -5.13 7.27 -1.40
CA ASN A 40 -5.66 8.14 -0.34
C ASN A 40 -6.64 7.38 0.56
N HIS A 41 -7.59 6.65 -0.01
CA HIS A 41 -8.56 5.87 0.75
C HIS A 41 -7.89 4.84 1.69
N PHE A 42 -6.89 4.10 1.20
CA PHE A 42 -6.15 3.16 2.04
C PHE A 42 -5.32 3.88 3.10
N SER A 43 -4.61 4.95 2.75
CA SER A 43 -3.83 5.74 3.70
C SER A 43 -4.69 6.37 4.79
N ASP A 44 -5.86 6.90 4.43
CA ASP A 44 -6.82 7.47 5.36
C ASP A 44 -7.36 6.40 6.30
N SER A 45 -7.63 5.19 5.81
CA SER A 45 -8.04 4.08 6.67
C SER A 45 -7.00 3.74 7.76
N LEU A 46 -5.71 3.89 7.46
CA LEU A 46 -4.65 3.74 8.46
C LEU A 46 -4.59 4.93 9.40
N ASN A 47 -4.66 6.15 8.87
CA ASN A 47 -4.65 7.37 9.69
C ASN A 47 -5.89 7.44 10.63
N MET A 48 -7.01 6.84 10.24
CA MET A 48 -8.24 6.81 11.04
C MET A 48 -8.35 5.56 11.94
N ALA A 49 -7.43 4.60 11.85
CA ALA A 49 -7.47 3.39 12.68
C ALA A 49 -7.35 3.77 14.16
N SER A 50 -8.38 3.52 14.97
CA SER A 50 -8.31 3.80 16.41
C SER A 50 -7.47 2.74 17.11
N ASP A 51 -6.85 3.10 18.24
CA ASP A 51 -5.97 2.22 19.03
C ASP A 51 -6.66 0.94 19.53
N SER A 52 -8.00 0.91 19.48
CA SER A 52 -8.87 -0.21 19.85
C SER A 52 -9.32 -1.09 18.68
N THR A 53 -8.99 -0.75 17.43
CA THR A 53 -9.51 -1.43 16.24
C THR A 53 -8.42 -2.16 15.47
N GLN A 54 -8.67 -3.43 15.14
CA GLN A 54 -7.84 -4.22 14.24
C GLN A 54 -7.48 -3.41 12.99
N LEU A 55 -6.19 -3.34 12.66
CA LEU A 55 -5.71 -2.65 11.45
C LEU A 55 -6.41 -3.20 10.19
N PRO A 56 -6.52 -2.39 9.13
CA PRO A 56 -7.19 -2.80 7.91
C PRO A 56 -6.68 -4.14 7.35
N LYS A 57 -7.60 -5.05 7.03
CA LYS A 57 -7.28 -6.42 6.58
C LYS A 57 -6.44 -6.49 5.30
N TYR A 58 -6.44 -5.45 4.48
CA TYR A 58 -5.60 -5.44 3.27
C TYR A 58 -4.10 -5.48 3.59
N LEU A 59 -3.70 -5.11 4.81
CA LEU A 59 -2.32 -5.29 5.28
C LEU A 59 -1.91 -6.77 5.33
N GLU A 60 -2.88 -7.67 5.47
CA GLU A 60 -2.65 -9.11 5.54
C GLU A 60 -2.57 -9.77 4.16
N MET A 61 -2.75 -9.01 3.08
CA MET A 61 -2.82 -9.52 1.71
C MET A 61 -1.44 -9.46 1.02
N PRO A 62 -0.73 -10.59 0.86
CA PRO A 62 0.61 -10.61 0.28
C PRO A 62 0.62 -10.24 -1.21
N TRP A 63 -0.51 -10.39 -1.92
CA TRP A 63 -0.70 -10.02 -3.33
C TRP A 63 -1.23 -8.60 -3.54
N PHE A 64 -1.23 -7.74 -2.52
CA PHE A 64 -1.82 -6.41 -2.61
C PHE A 64 -1.18 -5.53 -3.71
N ASP A 65 0.16 -5.53 -3.82
CA ASP A 65 0.86 -4.83 -4.92
C ASP A 65 0.58 -5.43 -6.30
N TRP A 66 0.22 -6.72 -6.37
CA TRP A 66 -0.08 -7.41 -7.63
C TRP A 66 -1.42 -6.96 -8.23
N LEU A 67 -2.39 -6.60 -7.38
CA LEU A 67 -3.73 -6.18 -7.80
C LEU A 67 -3.70 -4.97 -8.74
N LEU A 68 -2.82 -4.01 -8.49
CA LEU A 68 -2.70 -2.78 -9.28
C LEU A 68 -1.42 -2.72 -10.11
N ARG A 69 -0.75 -3.86 -10.31
CA ARG A 69 0.56 -3.93 -10.98
C ARG A 69 0.54 -3.35 -12.39
N ASN A 70 -0.54 -3.55 -13.14
CA ASN A 70 -0.66 -3.10 -14.53
C ASN A 70 -0.81 -1.57 -14.59
N GLU A 71 -1.51 -0.98 -13.63
CA GLU A 71 -1.72 0.47 -13.56
C GLU A 71 -0.48 1.20 -13.06
N ILE A 72 0.25 0.60 -12.12
CA ILE A 72 1.57 1.10 -11.72
C ILE A 72 2.57 0.99 -12.88
N LYS A 73 2.63 -0.19 -13.54
CA LYS A 73 3.53 -0.44 -14.69
C LYS A 73 3.28 0.56 -15.82
N ARG A 74 2.01 0.77 -16.22
CA ARG A 74 1.64 1.66 -17.33
C ARG A 74 2.00 3.12 -17.09
N THR A 75 2.18 3.53 -15.84
CA THR A 75 2.56 4.91 -15.55
C THR A 75 4.07 5.10 -15.43
N CYS A 76 4.75 4.20 -14.72
CA CYS A 76 6.21 4.30 -14.56
C CYS A 76 6.96 4.16 -15.91
N CYS A 77 6.27 3.86 -17.01
CA CYS A 77 6.84 3.86 -18.35
C CYS A 77 7.13 5.25 -18.94
N ASN A 78 6.86 6.37 -18.25
CA ASN A 78 7.31 7.71 -18.67
C ASN A 78 8.29 8.41 -17.67
N GLU A 79 8.56 7.89 -16.46
CA GLU A 79 9.63 8.35 -15.55
C GLU A 79 10.19 7.23 -14.63
N LEU A 80 11.47 7.36 -14.25
CA LEU A 80 12.50 6.31 -14.05
C LEU A 80 12.45 5.38 -12.82
N VAL A 81 11.49 5.46 -11.89
CA VAL A 81 11.51 4.57 -10.70
C VAL A 81 10.13 3.98 -10.40
N PRO A 82 9.96 2.65 -10.53
CA PRO A 82 8.74 1.99 -10.13
C PRO A 82 8.56 2.07 -8.59
N ILE A 83 7.38 2.49 -8.11
CA ILE A 83 7.03 2.59 -6.67
C ILE A 83 5.93 1.56 -6.33
N SER A 84 6.06 0.85 -5.21
CA SER A 84 5.05 -0.14 -4.79
C SER A 84 3.80 0.53 -4.24
N LEU A 85 2.64 -0.11 -4.38
CA LEU A 85 1.38 0.42 -3.86
C LEU A 85 1.46 0.59 -2.35
N ARG A 86 2.02 -0.42 -1.66
CA ARG A 86 2.26 -0.36 -0.21
C ARG A 86 3.10 0.85 0.19
N ARG A 87 4.16 1.15 -0.58
CA ARG A 87 5.03 2.30 -0.35
C ARG A 87 4.31 3.61 -0.60
N ALA A 88 3.48 3.68 -1.66
CA ALA A 88 2.67 4.86 -1.95
C ALA A 88 1.68 5.15 -0.81
N ILE A 89 1.03 4.12 -0.27
CA ILE A 89 0.10 4.22 0.86
C ILE A 89 0.82 4.71 2.12
N LEU A 90 1.90 4.03 2.52
CA LEU A 90 2.61 4.37 3.75
C LEU A 90 3.26 5.76 3.70
N ARG A 91 3.64 6.25 2.51
CA ARG A 91 4.11 7.64 2.34
C ARG A 91 3.10 8.69 2.79
N ARG A 92 1.81 8.39 2.74
CA ARG A 92 0.73 9.30 3.18
C ARG A 92 0.22 9.03 4.60
N VAL A 93 0.75 8.00 5.25
CA VAL A 93 0.49 7.78 6.68
C VAL A 93 1.37 8.73 7.49
N PHE A 94 0.75 9.46 8.42
CA PHE A 94 1.43 10.42 9.29
C PHE A 94 1.35 10.05 10.77
N ARG A 95 0.50 9.07 11.11
CA ARG A 95 0.32 8.56 12.47
C ARG A 95 1.42 7.59 12.88
N GLU A 96 2.32 8.04 13.76
CA GLU A 96 3.46 7.25 14.22
C GLU A 96 3.06 6.02 15.04
N ASP A 97 2.00 6.14 15.83
CA ASP A 97 1.41 5.06 16.60
C ASP A 97 0.91 3.92 15.71
N VAL A 98 0.23 4.23 14.62
CA VAL A 98 -0.21 3.24 13.62
C VAL A 98 0.99 2.57 12.95
N LEU A 99 2.02 3.34 12.59
CA LEU A 99 3.26 2.78 12.03
C LEU A 99 3.96 1.87 13.04
N LYS A 100 4.07 2.28 14.31
CA LYS A 100 4.60 1.45 15.40
C LYS A 100 3.76 0.20 15.60
N TRP A 101 2.43 0.30 15.48
CA TRP A 101 1.56 -0.87 15.57
C TRP A 101 1.86 -1.88 14.47
N ILE A 102 2.00 -1.45 13.21
CA ILE A 102 2.44 -2.32 12.12
C ILE A 102 3.82 -2.95 12.44
N ILE A 103 4.75 -2.16 12.99
CA ILE A 103 6.12 -2.58 13.32
C ILE A 103 6.21 -3.57 14.49
N TYR A 104 5.31 -3.50 15.47
CA TYR A 104 5.38 -4.31 16.69
C TYR A 104 4.24 -5.33 16.78
N SER A 105 3.32 -5.36 15.82
CA SER A 105 2.28 -6.38 15.74
C SER A 105 2.88 -7.78 15.59
N ASN A 106 2.31 -8.75 16.32
CA ASN A 106 2.62 -10.18 16.20
C ASN A 106 2.03 -10.81 14.91
N ASN A 107 1.35 -10.01 14.07
CA ASN A 107 0.78 -10.49 12.82
C ASN A 107 1.87 -10.71 11.77
N LEU A 108 2.26 -11.97 11.57
CA LEU A 108 3.28 -12.39 10.60
C LEU A 108 2.93 -12.06 9.15
N SER A 109 1.66 -11.76 8.85
CA SER A 109 1.28 -11.33 7.49
C SER A 109 1.92 -10.01 7.08
N TYR A 110 2.30 -9.16 8.04
CA TYR A 110 2.93 -7.85 7.76
C TYR A 110 4.39 -7.98 7.29
N ASP A 111 5.00 -9.14 7.49
CA ASP A 111 6.33 -9.49 7.01
C ASP A 111 6.29 -10.18 5.64
N LYS A 112 5.11 -10.51 5.12
CA LYS A 112 4.97 -11.20 3.83
C LYS A 112 5.29 -10.25 2.67
N ILE A 113 6.33 -10.61 1.95
CA ILE A 113 6.58 -10.12 0.59
C ILE A 113 5.69 -10.89 -0.40
N TYR A 114 5.48 -10.32 -1.58
CA TYR A 114 4.86 -11.07 -2.66
C TYR A 114 5.79 -12.23 -3.07
N ARG A 115 5.21 -13.42 -3.18
CA ARG A 115 5.85 -14.61 -3.77
C ARG A 115 4.99 -15.09 -4.91
N ARG A 116 5.55 -15.12 -6.12
CA ARG A 116 4.84 -15.50 -7.35
C ARG A 116 4.13 -16.84 -7.18
N GLU A 117 4.80 -17.80 -6.54
CA GLU A 117 4.31 -19.16 -6.34
C GLU A 117 3.08 -19.21 -5.43
N GLU A 118 2.98 -18.32 -4.44
CA GLU A 118 1.82 -18.25 -3.53
C GLU A 118 0.60 -17.66 -4.24
N VAL A 119 0.81 -16.66 -5.09
CA VAL A 119 -0.27 -16.06 -5.89
C VAL A 119 -0.76 -17.02 -6.95
N MET A 120 0.15 -17.71 -7.64
CA MET A 120 -0.24 -18.73 -8.62
C MET A 120 -1.05 -19.87 -8.01
N LYS A 121 -0.83 -20.20 -6.73
CA LYS A 121 -1.62 -21.21 -6.01
C LYS A 121 -3.00 -20.69 -5.57
N SER A 122 -3.14 -19.39 -5.31
CA SER A 122 -4.40 -18.78 -4.86
C SER A 122 -5.28 -18.28 -6.02
N SER A 123 -4.69 -17.93 -7.17
CA SER A 123 -5.38 -17.60 -8.39
C SER A 123 -5.68 -18.88 -9.18
N LEU A 124 -6.92 -19.36 -9.14
CA LEU A 124 -7.44 -20.45 -10.00
C LEU A 124 -7.45 -20.10 -11.51
N SER A 125 -6.74 -19.06 -11.96
CA SER A 125 -6.87 -18.51 -13.29
C SER A 125 -5.52 -18.26 -13.97
N THR A 126 -5.29 -19.08 -14.98
CA THR A 126 -4.55 -18.90 -16.24
C THR A 126 -4.82 -17.59 -17.00
N LEU A 127 -5.41 -16.55 -16.39
CA LEU A 127 -5.87 -15.34 -17.09
C LEU A 127 -4.80 -14.27 -17.31
N HIS A 128 -3.59 -14.45 -16.76
CA HIS A 128 -2.51 -13.48 -16.88
C HIS A 128 -1.17 -14.18 -17.07
N ASP A 129 -0.78 -14.40 -18.33
CA ASP A 129 0.51 -15.02 -18.69
C ASP A 129 1.73 -14.20 -18.21
N ASP A 130 1.54 -12.89 -18.00
CA ASP A 130 2.55 -12.00 -17.45
C ASP A 130 2.37 -11.84 -15.93
N PHE A 131 3.03 -12.72 -15.17
CA PHE A 131 3.35 -12.48 -13.76
C PHE A 131 4.69 -11.73 -13.70
N PRO A 132 4.70 -10.41 -13.50
CA PRO A 132 5.94 -9.67 -13.55
C PRO A 132 6.70 -9.83 -12.23
N ASN A 133 8.00 -10.14 -12.32
CA ASN A 133 8.93 -9.95 -11.21
C ASN A 133 9.20 -8.45 -11.10
N LEU A 134 8.27 -7.70 -10.51
CA LEU A 134 8.43 -6.26 -10.35
C LEU A 134 9.28 -5.98 -9.09
N PRO A 135 10.26 -5.06 -9.17
CA PRO A 135 11.03 -4.62 -7.98
C PRO A 135 10.13 -3.98 -6.90
N LEU A 136 8.87 -3.69 -7.25
CA LEU A 136 7.83 -3.22 -6.34
C LEU A 136 7.49 -4.18 -5.20
N MET A 137 7.83 -5.45 -5.36
CA MET A 137 7.34 -6.55 -4.52
C MET A 137 8.35 -7.00 -3.44
N GLU A 138 9.47 -6.28 -3.32
CA GLU A 138 10.61 -6.63 -2.47
C GLU A 138 10.46 -6.21 -1.01
N TYR A 139 9.43 -5.43 -0.67
CA TYR A 139 9.26 -4.88 0.67
C TYR A 139 7.99 -5.37 1.35
N SER A 140 8.13 -5.74 2.62
CA SER A 140 7.00 -6.02 3.50
C SER A 140 6.35 -4.72 3.99
N TRP A 141 5.14 -4.81 4.56
CA TRP A 141 4.54 -3.66 5.24
C TRP A 141 5.40 -3.17 6.41
N ARG A 142 6.05 -4.10 7.13
CA ARG A 142 6.90 -3.78 8.28
C ARG A 142 8.13 -2.97 7.87
N ASP A 143 8.78 -3.35 6.78
CA ASP A 143 9.98 -2.66 6.28
C ASP A 143 9.64 -1.24 5.83
N LEU A 144 8.53 -1.11 5.10
CA LEU A 144 8.04 0.19 4.63
C LEU A 144 7.60 1.09 5.80
N ALA A 145 6.97 0.53 6.84
CA ALA A 145 6.57 1.27 8.03
C ALA A 145 7.78 1.79 8.81
N LYS A 146 8.84 0.98 8.97
CA LYS A 146 10.11 1.40 9.58
C LYS A 146 10.72 2.57 8.82
N ASN A 147 10.78 2.48 7.50
CA ASN A 147 11.31 3.55 6.66
C ASN A 147 10.49 4.83 6.80
N ARG A 148 9.16 4.71 6.76
CA ARG A 148 8.28 5.86 6.92
C ARG A 148 8.44 6.55 8.28
N LEU A 149 8.58 5.77 9.36
CA LEU A 149 8.76 6.33 10.69
C LEU A 149 10.08 7.13 10.80
N LYS A 150 11.14 6.67 10.14
CA LYS A 150 12.40 7.42 10.01
C LYS A 150 12.18 8.74 9.25
N ASP A 151 11.48 8.68 8.11
CA ASP A 151 11.20 9.88 7.30
C ASP A 151 10.44 10.96 8.11
N ILE A 152 9.46 10.55 8.93
CA ILE A 152 8.71 11.47 9.81
C ILE A 152 9.63 12.06 10.89
N GLY A 153 10.48 11.24 11.52
CA GLY A 153 11.43 11.68 12.53
C GLY A 153 12.41 12.73 11.99
N SER A 154 13.02 12.46 10.84
CA SER A 154 13.94 13.39 10.16
C SER A 154 13.26 14.71 9.80
N TYR A 155 12.00 14.67 9.35
CA TYR A 155 11.24 15.89 9.05
C TYR A 155 10.98 16.75 10.31
N LYS A 156 10.66 16.12 11.44
CA LYS A 156 10.45 16.83 12.73
C LYS A 156 11.72 17.54 13.19
N GLU A 157 12.87 16.90 13.03
CA GLU A 157 14.17 17.47 13.39
C GLU A 157 14.49 18.70 12.54
N ILE A 158 14.37 18.60 11.21
CA ILE A 158 14.58 19.72 10.27
C ILE A 158 13.66 20.91 10.62
N SER A 159 12.37 20.64 10.88
CA SER A 159 11.40 21.68 11.23
C SER A 159 11.76 22.40 12.54
N ARG A 160 12.27 21.66 13.54
CA ARG A 160 12.74 22.24 14.80
C ARG A 160 13.90 23.20 14.58
N THR A 161 14.92 22.75 13.86
CA THR A 161 16.12 23.56 13.54
C THR A 161 15.76 24.83 12.77
N MET A 162 14.85 24.73 11.79
CA MET A 162 14.38 25.89 11.03
C MET A 162 13.66 26.93 11.90
N ASN A 163 12.89 26.49 12.90
CA ASN A 163 12.17 27.39 13.80
C ASN A 163 13.10 28.08 14.80
N GLU A 164 14.13 27.39 15.29
CA GLU A 164 15.18 27.98 16.15
C GLU A 164 15.98 29.05 15.40
N LEU A 165 16.37 28.77 14.15
CA LEU A 165 17.05 29.75 13.28
C LEU A 165 16.22 31.00 13.00
N LYS A 166 14.88 30.88 12.89
CA LYS A 166 13.98 32.04 12.72
C LYS A 166 13.86 32.88 13.98
N ARG A 167 13.91 32.26 15.16
CA ARG A 167 13.84 32.96 16.46
C ARG A 167 15.11 33.76 16.74
N ASN A 168 16.28 33.20 16.40
CA ASN A 168 17.57 33.86 16.62
C ASN A 168 17.87 35.01 15.63
N LYS A 169 16.99 35.24 14.65
CA LYS A 169 17.07 36.33 13.67
C LYS A 169 16.14 37.51 14.00
N LYS A 170 15.38 37.44 15.09
CA LYS A 170 14.60 38.54 15.66
C LYS A 170 15.27 39.05 16.91
#